data_AF-A0A965X333-F1
#
_entry.id   AF-A0A965X333-F1
#
_cell.length_a   1.000
_cell.length_b   1.000
_cell.length_c   1.000
_cell.angle_alpha   90.00
_cell.angle_beta   90.00
_cell.angle_gamma   90.00
#
_symmetry.space_group_name_H-M   'P 1'
#
loop_
_entity.id
_entity.type
_entity.pdbx_description
1 polymer ?
#
loop_
_entity_poly.entity_id
_entity_poly.type
_entity_poly.pdbx_seq_one_letter_code
_entity_poly.pdbx_strand_id
1 'polypeptide(L)' 'LLSYKSGYQGENFYDLQYRVMKRLGEYVKKYPSRDLILVAHSGGIRIILCNLLGIPLEEMKSFYVPRGSLNLVSF' A
#
# COMPACT_ATOMS: atom_id res chain seq x y z
N LEU A 1 12.83 -7.59 -7.12
CA LEU A 1 11.76 -7.33 -6.12
C LEU A 1 10.36 -7.61 -6.66
N LEU A 2 10.08 -7.26 -7.92
CA LEU A 2 8.79 -7.50 -8.58
C LEU A 2 8.40 -8.99 -8.68
N SER A 3 9.40 -9.87 -8.56
CA SER A 3 9.30 -11.34 -8.50
C SER A 3 9.48 -11.93 -7.10
N TYR A 4 9.52 -11.13 -6.01
CA TYR A 4 9.85 -11.69 -4.69
C TYR A 4 8.71 -12.53 -4.13
N LYS A 5 8.90 -13.85 -4.20
CA LYS A 5 8.10 -14.90 -3.57
C LYS A 5 9.11 -15.79 -2.82
N SER A 6 9.20 -15.70 -1.49
CA SER A 6 10.04 -16.63 -0.73
C SER A 6 9.26 -17.93 -0.53
N GLY A 7 9.47 -18.88 -1.44
CA GLY A 7 8.77 -20.17 -1.45
C GLY A 7 7.39 -20.13 -2.13
N TYR A 8 6.79 -21.30 -2.29
CA TYR A 8 5.50 -21.47 -2.98
C TYR A 8 4.36 -20.63 -2.38
N GLN A 9 4.45 -20.29 -1.09
CA GLN A 9 3.46 -19.53 -0.31
C GLN A 9 3.77 -18.04 -0.14
N GLY A 10 4.87 -17.53 -0.72
CA GLY A 10 5.13 -16.09 -0.69
C GLY A 10 4.09 -15.31 -1.51
N GLU A 11 4.01 -14.00 -1.28
CA GLU A 11 3.15 -13.08 -2.04
C GLU A 11 4.04 -12.05 -2.74
N ASN A 12 3.78 -11.77 -4.02
CA ASN A 12 4.49 -10.71 -4.74
C ASN A 12 3.83 -9.34 -4.49
N PHE A 13 4.51 -8.25 -4.85
CA PHE A 13 4.00 -6.90 -4.57
C PHE A 13 2.76 -6.50 -5.37
N TYR A 14 2.51 -7.09 -6.53
CA TYR A 14 1.28 -6.83 -7.30
C TYR A 14 0.07 -7.51 -6.63
N ASP A 15 0.22 -8.77 -6.22
CA ASP A 15 -0.82 -9.50 -5.48
C ASP A 15 -1.15 -8.77 -4.17
N LEU A 16 -0.11 -8.33 -3.46
CA LEU A 16 -0.24 -7.54 -2.24
C LEU A 16 -0.98 -6.21 -2.52
N GLN A 17 -0.60 -5.47 -3.57
CA GLN A 17 -1.27 -4.21 -3.94
C GLN A 17 -2.74 -4.43 -4.29
N TYR A 18 -3.04 -5.44 -5.11
CA TYR A 18 -4.40 -5.78 -5.48
C TYR A 18 -5.26 -6.08 -4.23
N ARG A 19 -4.77 -6.96 -3.34
CA ARG A 19 -5.49 -7.36 -2.13
C ARG A 19 -5.72 -6.19 -1.18
N VAL A 20 -4.69 -5.36 -0.96
CA VAL A 20 -4.76 -4.21 -0.05
C VAL A 20 -5.68 -3.13 -0.60
N MET A 21 -5.53 -2.74 -1.87
CA MET A 21 -6.34 -1.68 -2.47
C MET A 21 -7.80 -2.08 -2.62
N LYS A 22 -8.09 -3.37 -2.90
CA LYS A 22 -9.46 -3.89 -2.89
C LYS A 22 -10.11 -3.68 -1.52
N ARG A 23 -9.45 -4.09 -0.44
CA ARG A 23 -9.98 -3.91 0.93
C ARG A 23 -10.08 -2.45 1.33
N LEU A 24 -9.09 -1.62 1.00
CA LEU A 24 -9.14 -0.19 1.30
C LEU A 24 -10.30 0.49 0.57
N GLY A 25 -10.54 0.16 -0.71
CA GLY A 25 -11.67 0.67 -1.48
C GLY A 25 -13.03 0.27 -0.89
N GLU A 26 -13.16 -0.94 -0.33
CA GLU A 26 -14.36 -1.36 0.41
C GLU A 26 -14.60 -0.48 1.65
N TYR A 27 -13.54 -0.16 2.41
CA TYR A 27 -13.64 0.69 3.60
C TYR A 27 -13.97 2.15 3.28
N VAL A 28 -13.32 2.73 2.27
CA VAL A 28 -13.59 4.10 1.82
C VAL A 28 -15.05 4.26 1.40
N LYS A 29 -15.60 3.27 0.67
CA LYS A 29 -17.02 3.26 0.27
C LYS A 29 -17.96 3.07 1.45
N LYS A 30 -17.58 2.23 2.42
CA LYS A 30 -18.40 1.93 3.60
C LYS A 30 -18.49 3.11 4.58
N TYR A 31 -17.43 3.92 4.68
CA TYR A 31 -17.32 5.03 5.62
C TYR A 31 -17.04 6.35 4.88
N PRO A 32 -18.02 6.89 4.14
CA PRO A 32 -17.82 8.14 3.41
C PRO A 32 -17.56 9.30 4.38
N SER A 33 -16.69 10.24 3.97
CA SER A 33 -16.35 11.46 4.72
C SER A 33 -15.80 11.23 6.12
N ARG A 34 -15.06 10.13 6.32
CA ARG A 34 -14.35 9.81 7.57
C ARG A 34 -12.86 9.71 7.32
N ASP A 35 -12.09 10.13 8.32
CA ASP A 35 -10.64 9.89 8.35
C ASP A 35 -10.36 8.42 8.66
N LEU A 36 -9.47 7.81 7.88
CA LEU A 36 -9.02 6.43 8.06
C LEU A 36 -7.57 6.41 8.51
N ILE A 37 -7.30 5.76 9.64
CA ILE A 37 -5.93 5.50 10.11
C ILE A 37 -5.54 4.08 9.70
N LEU A 38 -4.47 3.96 8.92
CA LEU A 38 -3.91 2.68 8.49
C LEU A 38 -2.57 2.43 9.19
N VAL A 39 -2.46 1.30 9.91
CA VAL A 39 -1.21 0.86 10.54
C VAL A 39 -0.64 -0.30 9.72
N ALA A 40 0.53 -0.11 9.13
CA ALA A 40 1.15 -1.09 8.26
C ALA A 40 2.69 -1.00 8.28
N HIS A 41 3.34 -2.01 7.71
CA HIS A 41 4.78 -2.01 7.46
C HIS A 41 5.12 -1.16 6.23
N SER A 42 6.39 -0.78 6.09
CA SER A 42 6.88 0.06 4.99
C SER A 42 6.52 -0.48 3.60
N GLY A 43 6.57 -1.80 3.39
CA GLY A 43 6.11 -2.42 2.13
C GLY A 43 4.65 -2.14 1.81
N GLY A 44 3.75 -2.31 2.80
CA GLY A 44 2.32 -2.02 2.68
C GLY A 44 2.04 -0.54 2.44
N ILE A 45 2.74 0.34 3.14
CA ILE A 45 2.60 1.80 2.96
C ILE A 45 3.02 2.20 1.54
N ARG A 46 4.15 1.69 1.06
CA ARG A 46 4.69 2.01 -0.26
C ARG A 46 3.76 1.61 -1.41
N ILE A 47 3.19 0.40 -1.37
CA ILE A 47 2.27 -0.03 -2.44
C ILE A 47 0.98 0.81 -2.49
N ILE A 48 0.53 1.31 -1.34
CA ILE A 48 -0.64 2.19 -1.24
C ILE A 48 -0.28 3.55 -1.84
N LEU A 49 0.85 4.12 -1.44
CA LEU A 49 1.34 5.39 -2.00
C LEU A 49 1.54 5.32 -3.52
N CYS A 50 2.17 4.26 -4.03
CA CYS A 50 2.30 4.03 -5.48
C CYS A 50 0.93 4.03 -6.16
N ASN A 51 -0.05 3.30 -5.63
CA ASN A 51 -1.37 3.21 -6.23
C ASN A 51 -2.10 4.56 -6.22
N LEU A 52 -2.10 5.26 -5.09
CA LEU A 52 -2.79 6.55 -4.93
C LEU A 52 -2.16 7.66 -5.79
N LEU A 53 -0.84 7.63 -5.98
CA LEU A 53 -0.12 8.64 -6.76
C LEU A 53 0.01 8.29 -8.25
N GLY A 54 -0.50 7.13 -8.69
CA GLY A 54 -0.33 6.65 -10.07
C GLY A 54 1.13 6.35 -10.43
N ILE A 55 1.98 6.06 -9.44
CA ILE A 55 3.39 5.76 -9.61
C ILE A 55 3.57 4.24 -9.81
N PRO A 56 4.39 3.80 -10.78
CA PRO A 56 4.67 2.37 -10.99
C PRO A 56 5.23 1.69 -9.72
N LEU A 57 4.85 0.43 -9.48
CA LEU A 57 5.31 -0.34 -8.31
C LEU A 57 6.82 -0.59 -8.32
N GLU A 58 7.43 -0.57 -9.50
CA GLU A 58 8.87 -0.62 -9.74
C GLU A 58 9.60 0.49 -8.97
N GLU A 59 8.96 1.65 -8.84
CA GLU A 59 9.47 2.85 -8.19
C GLU A 59 9.17 2.88 -6.68
N MET A 60 8.54 1.84 -6.11
CA MET A 60 8.11 1.86 -4.71
C MET A 60 9.25 2.10 -3.69
N LYS A 61 10.49 1.83 -4.09
CA LYS A 61 11.68 2.04 -3.26
C LYS A 61 12.08 3.52 -3.14
N SER A 62 11.61 4.37 -4.05
CA SER A 62 11.83 5.82 -3.99
C SER A 62 11.22 6.44 -2.74
N PHE A 63 10.15 5.83 -2.20
CA PHE A 63 9.53 6.24 -0.96
C PHE A 63 10.34 5.78 0.27
N TYR A 64 10.92 6.76 0.95
CA TYR A 64 11.50 6.56 2.27
C TYR A 64 10.41 6.64 3.33
N VAL A 65 10.19 5.54 4.06
CA VAL A 65 9.19 5.43 5.13
C VAL A 65 9.93 5.08 6.44
N PRO A 66 10.23 6.08 7.29
CA PRO A 66 10.86 5.85 8.58
C PRO A 66 9.99 5.00 9.52
N ARG A 67 10.61 4.41 10.55
CA ARG A 67 9.85 3.71 11.59
C ARG A 67 9.05 4.71 12.41
N GLY A 68 7.78 4.41 12.66
CA GLY A 68 6.89 5.27 13.44
C GLY A 68 6.49 6.59 12.76
N SER A 69 6.78 6.76 11.46
CA SER A 69 6.35 7.95 10.72
C SER A 69 4.86 7.91 10.38
N LEU A 70 4.24 9.09 10.32
CA LEU A 70 2.89 9.29 9.80
C LEU A 70 2.97 9.81 8.36
N ASN A 71 2.19 9.23 7.46
CA ASN A 71 1.98 9.74 6.10
C ASN A 71 0.53 10.23 6.00
N LEU A 72 0.32 11.51 5.69
CA LEU A 72 -1.01 12.08 5.50
C LEU A 72 -1.31 12.18 4.00
N VAL A 73 -2.45 11.64 3.57
CA VAL A 73 -2.90 11.65 2.18
C VAL A 73 -4.33 12.18 2.14
N SER A 74 -4.60 13.11 1.23
CA SER A 74 -5.92 13.72 1.01
C SER A 74 -6.32 13.55 -0.45
N PHE A 75 -7.60 13.27 -0.69
CA PHE A 75 -8.22 13.13 -2.00
C PHE A 75 -9.68 13.58 -1.95
#